data_AF-A0A6A4T5A3-F1
#
_entry.id   AF-A0A6A4T5A3-F1
#
_cell.length_a   1.000
_cell.length_b   1.000
_cell.length_c   1.000
_cell.angle_alpha   90.00
_cell.angle_beta   90.00
_cell.angle_gamma   90.00
#
_symmetry.space_group_name_H-M   'P 1'
#
loop_
_entity.id
_entity.type
_entity.pdbx_description
1 polymer ?
#
loop_
_entity_poly.entity_id
_entity_poly.type
_entity_poly.pdbx_seq_one_letter_code
_entity_poly.pdbx_strand_id
1 'polypeptide(L)' 'MSRCHNHALFHVTIMYEYPAALMNLGAILHLNGKLQEAEANYLRALRLKPDDAITQSNLRKLWNIMEKQGLRTMGP' A
#
# COMPACT_ATOMS: atom_id res chain seq x y z
N MET A 1 -8.63 30.83 -31.01
CA MET A 1 -9.64 30.62 -29.95
C MET A 1 -9.97 29.14 -29.87
N SER A 2 -9.29 28.37 -29.02
CA SER A 2 -9.71 26.99 -28.70
C SER A 2 -9.32 26.68 -27.26
N ARG A 3 -10.01 27.34 -26.33
CA ARG A 3 -10.00 26.96 -24.91
C ARG A 3 -11.05 25.85 -24.74
N CYS A 4 -10.72 24.89 -23.88
CA CYS A 4 -11.65 23.96 -23.22
C CYS A 4 -11.99 22.60 -23.86
N HIS A 5 -11.01 21.86 -24.41
CA HIS A 5 -11.15 20.39 -24.51
C HIS A 5 -10.08 19.58 -23.74
N ASN A 6 -9.18 20.25 -23.02
CA ASN A 6 -8.09 19.55 -22.29
C ASN A 6 -8.36 19.25 -20.81
N HIS A 7 -9.57 19.50 -20.28
CA HIS A 7 -9.84 19.21 -18.86
C HIS A 7 -10.23 17.75 -18.58
N ALA A 8 -10.70 17.01 -19.60
CA ALA A 8 -11.15 15.63 -19.42
C ALA A 8 -10.00 14.60 -19.47
N LEU A 9 -8.88 14.89 -20.13
CA LEU A 9 -7.72 13.99 -20.17
C LEU A 9 -6.79 14.15 -18.95
N PHE A 10 -6.83 15.31 -18.28
CA PHE A 10 -6.06 15.51 -17.04
C PHE A 10 -6.71 14.80 -15.83
N HIS A 11 -7.99 14.45 -15.92
CA HIS A 11 -8.70 13.69 -14.89
C HIS A 11 -8.48 12.16 -14.98
N VAL A 12 -8.00 11.66 -16.12
CA VAL A 12 -7.70 10.22 -16.32
C VAL A 12 -6.21 9.92 -16.07
N THR A 13 -5.32 10.90 -16.20
CA THR A 13 -3.89 10.75 -15.82
C THR A 13 -3.61 10.94 -14.34
N ILE A 14 -4.58 11.45 -13.55
CA ILE A 14 -4.56 11.41 -12.08
C ILE A 14 -5.19 10.14 -11.51
N MET A 15 -5.34 9.08 -12.32
CA MET A 15 -5.38 7.70 -11.83
C MET A 15 -3.99 7.38 -11.26
N TYR A 16 -3.78 8.03 -10.13
CA TYR A 16 -2.62 8.20 -9.30
C TYR A 16 -2.21 6.80 -8.82
N GLU A 17 -1.05 6.34 -9.25
CA GLU A 17 -0.28 5.32 -8.56
C GLU A 17 -0.16 5.79 -7.11
N TYR A 18 -1.01 5.29 -6.21
CA TYR A 18 -1.16 5.82 -4.85
C TYR A 18 -0.43 4.87 -3.88
N PRO A 19 0.91 4.97 -3.71
CA PRO A 19 1.60 4.34 -2.59
C PRO A 19 0.84 4.58 -1.29
N ALA A 20 0.32 5.80 -1.10
CA ALA A 20 -0.47 6.14 0.07
C ALA A 20 -1.85 5.46 0.12
N ALA A 21 -2.57 5.22 -1.00
CA ALA A 21 -3.82 4.46 -0.95
C ALA A 21 -3.58 2.96 -0.76
N LEU A 22 -2.52 2.41 -1.36
CA LEU A 22 -2.08 1.03 -1.10
C LEU A 22 -1.66 0.85 0.36
N MET A 23 -0.93 1.81 0.93
CA MET A 23 -0.59 1.85 2.35
C MET A 23 -1.85 1.92 3.21
N ASN A 24 -2.79 2.82 2.91
CA ASN A 24 -4.02 2.98 3.69
C ASN A 24 -4.90 1.73 3.61
N LEU A 25 -5.02 1.12 2.43
CA LEU A 25 -5.74 -0.14 2.24
C LEU A 25 -5.06 -1.26 3.02
N GLY A 26 -3.73 -1.37 2.96
CA GLY A 26 -2.96 -2.30 3.79
C GLY A 26 -3.23 -2.12 5.28
N ALA A 27 -3.35 -0.87 5.76
CA ALA A 27 -3.68 -0.58 7.15
C ALA A 27 -5.10 -1.00 7.53
N ILE A 28 -6.09 -0.77 6.68
CA ILE A 28 -7.47 -1.22 6.92
C ILE A 28 -7.53 -2.75 6.96
N LEU A 29 -6.85 -3.43 6.02
CA LEU A 29 -6.80 -4.89 5.97
C LEU A 29 -6.07 -5.49 7.18
N HIS A 30 -4.99 -4.84 7.61
CA HIS A 30 -4.25 -5.19 8.81
C HIS A 30 -5.14 -5.12 10.05
N LEU A 31 -5.92 -4.04 10.21
CA LEU A 31 -6.88 -3.89 11.30
C LEU A 31 -8.03 -4.91 11.23
N ASN A 32 -8.43 -5.32 10.03
CA ASN A 32 -9.44 -6.36 9.82
C ASN A 32 -8.91 -7.79 9.94
N GLY A 33 -7.64 -7.98 10.33
CA GLY A 33 -7.02 -9.31 10.48
C GLY A 33 -6.72 -10.03 9.16
N LYS A 34 -6.88 -9.36 8.01
CA LYS A 34 -6.56 -9.89 6.68
C LYS A 34 -5.07 -9.72 6.38
N LEU A 35 -4.24 -10.44 7.13
CA LEU A 35 -2.81 -10.14 7.22
C LEU A 35 -2.05 -10.35 5.90
N GLN A 36 -2.37 -11.39 5.14
CA GLN A 36 -1.73 -11.68 3.85
C GLN A 36 -2.08 -10.62 2.78
N GLU A 37 -3.34 -10.18 2.75
CA GLU A 37 -3.77 -9.10 1.84
C GLU A 37 -3.13 -7.76 2.24
N ALA A 38 -2.98 -7.50 3.54
CA ALA A 38 -2.28 -6.32 4.05
C ALA A 38 -0.81 -6.32 3.63
N GLU A 39 -0.11 -7.45 3.74
CA GLU A 39 1.29 -7.60 3.35
C GLU A 39 1.48 -7.30 1.87
N ALA A 40 0.63 -7.87 1.01
CA ALA A 40 0.69 -7.63 -0.43
C ALA A 40 0.51 -6.14 -0.79
N ASN A 41 -0.39 -5.43 -0.10
CA ASN A 41 -0.63 -4.01 -0.34
C ASN A 41 0.53 -3.13 0.14
N TYR A 42 1.10 -3.40 1.31
CA TYR A 42 2.28 -2.69 1.79
C TYR A 42 3.51 -2.94 0.91
N LEU A 43 3.74 -4.18 0.46
CA LEU A 43 4.84 -4.48 -0.45
C LEU A 43 4.66 -3.77 -1.80
N ARG A 44 3.44 -3.66 -2.33
CA ARG A 44 3.16 -2.88 -3.54
C ARG A 44 3.40 -1.38 -3.31
N ALA A 45 2.98 -0.83 -2.17
CA ALA A 45 3.25 0.55 -1.80
C ALA A 45 4.78 0.82 -1.75
N LEU A 46 5.56 -0.09 -1.15
CA LEU A 46 7.03 0.01 -1.10
C LEU A 46 7.70 -0.20 -2.46
N ARG A 47 7.14 -1.00 -3.38
CA ARG A 47 7.69 -1.08 -4.75
C ARG A 47 7.60 0.25 -5.48
N LEU A 48 6.56 1.03 -5.22
CA LEU A 48 6.36 2.35 -5.82
C LEU A 48 7.11 3.45 -5.05
N LYS A 49 7.20 3.34 -3.72
CA LYS A 49 7.94 4.26 -2.86
C LYS A 49 8.76 3.47 -1.82
N PRO A 50 9.96 3.00 -2.19
CA PRO A 50 10.80 2.18 -1.30
C PRO A 50 11.15 2.86 0.02
N ASP A 51 11.33 4.18 -0.01
CA ASP A 51 11.75 4.98 1.14
C ASP A 51 10.57 5.47 2.02
N ASP A 52 9.38 4.90 1.84
CA ASP A 52 8.23 5.25 2.68
C ASP A 52 8.32 4.63 4.08
N ALA A 53 8.95 5.37 4.99
CA ALA A 53 9.14 4.96 6.38
C ALA A 53 7.84 4.56 7.10
N ILE A 54 6.71 5.19 6.73
CA ILE A 54 5.40 4.88 7.33
C ILE A 54 4.95 3.48 6.89
N THR A 55 5.01 3.19 5.59
CA THR A 55 4.68 1.87 5.05
C THR A 55 5.62 0.79 5.59
N GLN A 56 6.93 1.05 5.68
CA GLN A 56 7.89 0.11 6.27
C GLN A 56 7.59 -0.20 7.74
N SER A 57 7.23 0.82 8.53
CA SER A 57 6.86 0.66 9.94
C SER A 57 5.59 -0.19 10.09
N ASN A 58 4.59 0.08 9.26
CA ASN A 58 3.33 -0.67 9.26
C ASN A 58 3.54 -2.13 8.85
N LEU A 59 4.37 -2.38 7.82
CA LEU A 59 4.73 -3.73 7.39
C LEU A 59 5.46 -4.52 8.49
N ARG A 60 6.38 -3.87 9.22
CA ARG A 60 7.06 -4.50 10.36
C ARG A 60 6.09 -4.90 11.47
N LYS A 61 5.14 -4.02 11.82
CA LYS A 61 4.10 -4.34 12.80
C LYS A 61 3.23 -5.51 12.36
N LEU A 62 2.84 -5.52 11.08
CA LEU A 62 2.08 -6.61 10.48
C LEU A 62 2.82 -7.94 10.61
N TRP A 63 4.11 -7.96 10.26
CA TRP A 63 4.94 -9.17 10.34
C TRP A 63 5.08 -9.71 11.76
N ASN A 64 5.25 -8.83 12.76
CA ASN A 64 5.27 -9.26 14.16
C ASN A 64 3.96 -9.94 14.58
N ILE A 65 2.82 -9.51 14.04
CA ILE A 65 1.52 -10.14 14.31
C ILE A 65 1.41 -11.48 13.59
N MET A 66 1.82 -11.54 12.32
CA MET A 66 1.83 -12.79 11.54
C MET A 66 2.74 -13.85 12.17
N GLU A 67 3.92 -13.46 12.67
CA GLU A 67 4.86 -14.35 13.35
C GLU A 67 4.25 -14.91 14.65
N LYS A 68 3.63 -14.05 15.47
CA LYS A 68 2.91 -14.48 16.68
C LYS A 68 1.76 -15.45 16.39
N GLN A 69 1.17 -15.36 15.19
CA GLN A 69 0.11 -16.26 14.73
C GLN A 69 0.66 -17.48 13.97
N GLY A 70 1.98 -17.63 13.83
CA GLY A 70 2.62 -18.71 13.07
C GLY A 70 2.37 -18.65 11.56
N LEU A 71 1.84 -17.52 11.06
CA LEU A 71 1.50 -17.30 9.65
C LEU A 71 2.68 -16.85 8.79
N ARG A 72 3.78 -16.46 9.45
CA ARG A 72 5.02 -16.06 8.78
C ARG A 72 6.20 -16.63 9.53
N THR A 73 6.93 -17.50 8.86
CA THR A 73 8.29 -17.86 9.25
C THR A 73 9.22 -16.91 8.50
N MET A 74 9.92 -16.02 9.22
CA MET A 74 11.07 -15.39 8.59
C MET A 74 12.06 -16.52 8.33
N GLY A 75 12.30 -16.83 7.06
CA GLY A 75 13.34 -17.78 6.67
C GLY A 75 14.69 -17.33 7.24
N PRO A 76 15.60 -18.29 7.51
CA PRO A 76 16.88 -18.04 8.16
C PRO A 76 17.72 -16.97 7.45
#